data_AF-A0A3D5P4P1-F1
#
_entry.id   AF-A0A3D5P4P1-F1
#
_cell.length_a   1.000
_cell.length_b   1.000
_cell.length_c   1.000
_cell.angle_alpha   90.00
_cell.angle_beta   90.00
_cell.angle_gamma   90.00
#
_symmetry.space_group_name_H-M   'P 1'
#
loop_
_entity.id
_entity.type
_entity.pdbx_description
1 polymer ?
#
loop_
_entity_poly.entity_id
_entity_poly.type
_entity_poly.pdbx_seq_one_letter_code
_entity_poly.pdbx_strand_id
1 'polypeptide(L)'
;MSVPAPDLSPQSFLHQANGEPRGFWAREESWFAHRGVTLSLGAEHFSDGDRFAKTASAACELMQRMILSGRADRDSNLRFYGGFSFRADHKASGVWAGFPDSLFHLPAIELERGDSGDTWLRVRALVKNEERDQVFQRLRAKA
;
A
#
# COMPACT_ATOMS: atom_id res chain seq x y z
N MET A 1 -10.31 -6.24 -1.84
CA MET A 1 -11.44 -6.00 -2.77
C MET A 1 -11.06 -4.90 -3.74
N SER A 2 -11.47 -4.98 -5.01
CA SER A 2 -11.28 -3.94 -6.03
C SER A 2 -12.61 -3.64 -6.72
N VAL A 3 -12.92 -2.37 -6.96
CA VAL A 3 -14.16 -1.93 -7.61
C VAL A 3 -13.86 -0.78 -8.58
N PRO A 4 -14.57 -0.67 -9.73
CA PRO A 4 -14.47 0.50 -10.60
C PRO A 4 -14.87 1.77 -9.85
N ALA A 5 -14.19 2.86 -10.11
CA ALA A 5 -14.42 4.15 -9.47
C ALA A 5 -14.21 5.33 -10.45
N PRO A 6 -14.95 5.39 -11.58
CA PRO A 6 -14.71 6.36 -12.66
C PRO A 6 -14.87 7.83 -12.21
N ASP A 7 -15.72 8.08 -11.20
CA ASP A 7 -16.05 9.43 -10.74
C ASP A 7 -15.13 9.94 -9.62
N LEU A 8 -14.18 9.12 -9.14
CA LEU A 8 -13.28 9.52 -8.07
C LEU A 8 -12.04 10.23 -8.61
N SER A 9 -11.82 11.46 -8.16
CA SER A 9 -10.57 12.18 -8.39
C SER A 9 -9.55 11.89 -7.28
N PRO A 10 -8.23 11.88 -7.60
CA PRO A 10 -7.19 11.70 -6.59
C PRO A 10 -7.20 12.81 -5.54
N GLN A 11 -7.51 14.06 -5.93
CA GLN A 11 -7.55 15.18 -5.00
C GLN A 11 -8.66 15.03 -3.95
N SER A 12 -9.90 14.76 -4.37
CA SER A 12 -11.02 14.54 -3.44
C SER A 12 -10.77 13.34 -2.55
N PHE A 13 -10.20 12.27 -3.12
CA PHE A 13 -9.83 11.07 -2.37
C PHE A 13 -8.80 11.33 -1.26
N LEU A 14 -7.73 12.09 -1.56
CA LEU A 14 -6.68 12.42 -0.61
C LEU A 14 -7.12 13.40 0.46
N HIS A 15 -8.02 14.33 0.13
CA HIS A 15 -8.58 15.28 1.10
C HIS A 15 -9.29 14.56 2.26
N GLN A 16 -9.92 13.43 1.97
CA GLN A 16 -10.69 12.62 2.92
C GLN A 16 -9.82 11.79 3.89
N ALA A 17 -8.49 11.83 3.81
CA ALA A 17 -7.62 11.05 4.71
C ALA A 17 -7.59 11.58 6.16
N ASN A 18 -8.03 12.82 6.42
CA ASN A 18 -8.18 13.41 7.77
C ASN A 18 -7.10 13.04 8.81
N GLY A 19 -5.81 13.27 8.50
CA GLY A 19 -4.69 12.99 9.40
C GLY A 19 -4.06 11.61 9.26
N GLU A 20 -4.66 10.71 8.47
CA GLU A 20 -4.06 9.42 8.12
C GLU A 20 -2.87 9.60 7.15
N PRO A 21 -1.89 8.68 7.17
CA PRO A 21 -0.85 8.62 6.15
C PRO A 21 -1.48 8.52 4.75
N ARG A 22 -1.01 9.37 3.83
CA ARG A 22 -1.49 9.44 2.45
C ARG A 22 -0.36 9.80 1.50
N GLY A 23 -0.54 9.50 0.23
CA GLY A 23 0.44 9.84 -0.79
C GLY A 23 -0.13 9.80 -2.19
N PHE A 24 0.58 10.46 -3.10
CA PHE A 24 0.26 10.53 -4.51
C PHE A 24 1.53 10.27 -5.31
N TRP A 25 1.41 9.44 -6.35
CA TRP A 25 2.46 9.20 -7.32
C TRP A 25 1.85 9.25 -8.71
N ALA A 26 2.54 9.90 -9.65
CA ALA A 26 2.10 9.95 -11.04
C ALA A 26 3.29 9.84 -11.98
N ARG A 27 3.04 9.22 -13.12
CA ARG A 27 3.95 9.17 -14.26
C ARG A 27 3.10 9.15 -15.52
N GLU A 28 3.33 10.13 -16.39
CA GLU A 28 2.55 10.30 -17.63
C GLU A 28 1.05 10.38 -17.29
N GLU A 29 0.20 9.58 -17.94
CA GLU A 29 -1.24 9.54 -17.69
C GLU A 29 -1.63 8.61 -16.51
N SER A 30 -0.67 7.83 -16.00
CA SER A 30 -0.88 6.87 -14.93
C SER A 30 -0.61 7.48 -13.56
N TRP A 31 -1.48 7.18 -12.59
CA TRP A 31 -1.33 7.68 -11.22
C TRP A 31 -1.92 6.75 -10.17
N PHE A 32 -1.38 6.91 -8.96
CA PHE A 32 -1.81 6.22 -7.74
C PHE A 32 -1.98 7.25 -6.63
N ALA A 33 -3.12 7.20 -5.96
CA ALA A 33 -3.39 7.91 -4.72
C ALA A 33 -3.69 6.88 -3.63
N HIS A 34 -3.12 7.04 -2.44
CA HIS A 34 -3.35 6.10 -1.37
C HIS A 34 -3.59 6.81 -0.03
N ARG A 35 -4.29 6.13 0.87
CA ARG A 35 -4.52 6.57 2.25
C ARG A 35 -4.68 5.39 3.20
N GLY A 36 -4.40 5.67 4.47
CA GLY A 36 -4.39 4.67 5.53
C GLY A 36 -3.27 3.65 5.35
N VAL A 37 -2.99 2.87 6.40
CA VAL A 37 -1.89 1.91 6.42
C VAL A 37 -2.42 0.57 6.93
N THR A 38 -2.18 -0.49 6.16
CA THR A 38 -2.46 -1.88 6.54
C THR A 38 -1.25 -2.51 7.22
N LEU A 39 -0.07 -2.32 6.61
CA LEU A 39 1.21 -2.81 7.11
C LEU A 39 2.30 -1.76 6.82
N SER A 40 3.34 -1.76 7.65
CA SER A 40 4.54 -0.93 7.44
C SER A 40 5.78 -1.81 7.41
N LEU A 41 6.76 -1.42 6.58
CA LEU A 41 8.11 -1.97 6.52
C LEU A 41 9.11 -0.82 6.74
N GLY A 42 10.17 -1.01 7.52
CA GLY A 42 11.14 0.07 7.79
C GLY A 42 12.13 -0.21 8.91
N ALA A 43 12.86 0.86 9.30
CA ALA A 43 14.07 0.94 10.12
C ALA A 43 14.34 -0.12 11.19
N GLU A 44 13.33 -0.54 11.96
CA GLU A 44 13.49 -1.56 13.00
C GLU A 44 13.90 -2.93 12.45
N HIS A 45 13.71 -3.17 11.15
CA HIS A 45 13.96 -4.47 10.52
C HIS A 45 15.36 -4.59 9.91
N PHE A 46 16.08 -3.48 9.67
CA PHE A 46 17.25 -3.45 8.78
C PHE A 46 18.45 -2.69 9.34
N SER A 47 18.80 -2.92 10.61
CA SER A 47 19.89 -2.21 11.31
C SER A 47 21.29 -2.41 10.70
N ASP A 48 21.50 -3.45 9.89
CA ASP A 48 22.79 -3.79 9.28
C ASP A 48 22.63 -4.33 7.85
N GLY A 49 23.65 -4.18 7.01
CA GLY A 49 23.69 -4.75 5.66
C GLY A 49 22.93 -3.96 4.59
N ASP A 50 22.62 -4.61 3.46
CA ASP A 50 21.94 -3.95 2.34
C ASP A 50 20.44 -3.75 2.63
N ARG A 51 20.10 -2.56 3.13
CA ARG A 51 18.72 -2.16 3.45
C ARG A 51 17.76 -2.26 2.26
N PHE A 52 18.24 -2.10 1.03
CA PHE A 52 17.39 -2.19 -0.16
C PHE A 52 16.99 -3.64 -0.42
N ALA A 53 17.97 -4.54 -0.44
CA ALA A 53 17.74 -5.97 -0.64
C ALA A 53 16.87 -6.57 0.48
N LYS A 54 17.11 -6.18 1.73
CA LYS A 54 16.31 -6.67 2.87
C LYS A 54 14.87 -6.16 2.83
N THR A 55 14.66 -4.88 2.49
CA THR A 55 13.30 -4.32 2.31
C THR A 55 12.56 -5.06 1.19
N ALA A 56 13.23 -5.31 0.06
CA ALA A 56 12.65 -6.06 -1.05
C ALA A 56 12.28 -7.50 -0.64
N SER A 57 13.17 -8.20 0.08
CA SER A 57 12.91 -9.55 0.59
C SER A 57 11.68 -9.58 1.51
N ALA A 58 11.62 -8.66 2.48
CA ALA A 58 10.49 -8.57 3.42
C ALA A 58 9.17 -8.26 2.70
N ALA A 59 9.19 -7.37 1.70
CA ALA A 59 8.02 -7.09 0.88
C ALA A 59 7.55 -8.33 0.10
N CYS A 60 8.47 -9.07 -0.52
CA CYS A 60 8.18 -10.31 -1.23
C CYS A 60 7.58 -11.38 -0.33
N GLU A 61 8.13 -11.57 0.88
CA GLU A 61 7.60 -12.53 1.85
C GLU A 61 6.17 -12.19 2.29
N LEU A 62 5.86 -10.89 2.49
CA LEU A 62 4.51 -10.45 2.81
C LEU A 62 3.55 -10.65 1.63
N MET A 63 4.00 -10.37 0.41
CA MET A 63 3.22 -10.59 -0.81
C MET A 63 2.82 -12.06 -0.97
N GLN A 64 3.71 -13.01 -0.65
CA GLN A 64 3.43 -14.45 -0.73
C GLN A 64 2.36 -14.92 0.24
N ARG A 65 2.17 -14.22 1.36
CA ARG A 65 1.13 -14.54 2.37
C ARG A 65 -0.23 -13.93 2.03
N MET A 66 -0.29 -13.06 1.03
CA MET A 66 -1.51 -12.35 0.69
C MET A 66 -2.45 -13.23 -0.14
N ILE A 67 -3.74 -13.09 0.13
CA ILE A 67 -4.78 -13.75 -0.62
C ILE A 67 -5.58 -12.68 -1.37
N LEU A 68 -5.61 -12.79 -2.69
CA LEU A 68 -6.28 -11.83 -3.57
C LEU A 68 -7.72 -12.31 -3.82
N SER A 69 -8.70 -11.51 -3.42
CA SER A 69 -10.13 -11.75 -3.68
C SER A 69 -10.62 -10.82 -4.81
N GLY A 70 -11.03 -11.38 -5.94
CA GLY A 70 -11.58 -10.63 -7.09
C GLY A 70 -11.35 -11.37 -8.41
N ARG A 71 -11.99 -10.92 -9.51
CA ARG A 71 -11.68 -11.41 -10.86
C ARG A 71 -10.21 -11.07 -11.10
N ALA A 72 -9.37 -12.10 -11.12
CA ALA A 72 -7.93 -12.01 -11.26
C ALA A 72 -7.60 -11.56 -12.70
N ASP A 73 -7.89 -10.30 -13.01
CA ASP A 73 -7.55 -9.75 -14.31
C ASP A 73 -7.07 -8.31 -14.15
N ARG A 74 -5.84 -8.14 -14.65
CA ARG A 74 -5.11 -6.91 -15.00
C ARG A 74 -4.17 -6.21 -14.03
N ASP A 75 -4.40 -6.07 -12.72
CA ASP A 75 -3.40 -5.33 -11.92
C ASP A 75 -3.51 -5.55 -10.39
N SER A 76 -3.44 -6.81 -9.97
CA SER A 76 -3.49 -7.16 -8.55
C SER A 76 -2.18 -6.92 -7.78
N ASN A 77 -1.31 -6.06 -8.30
CA ASN A 77 0.01 -5.84 -7.73
C ASN A 77 -0.12 -5.19 -6.35
N LEU A 78 0.42 -5.86 -5.34
CA LEU A 78 0.64 -5.26 -4.04
C LEU A 78 1.70 -4.18 -4.21
N ARG A 79 1.46 -2.97 -3.72
CA ARG A 79 2.44 -1.89 -3.80
C ARG A 79 2.68 -1.33 -2.41
N PHE A 80 3.96 -1.24 -2.06
CA PHE A 80 4.42 -0.54 -0.88
C PHE A 80 4.88 0.86 -1.30
N TYR A 81 4.41 1.89 -0.60
CA TYR A 81 4.69 3.29 -0.90
C TYR A 81 5.52 3.91 0.21
N GLY A 82 6.57 4.62 -0.18
CA GLY A 82 7.46 5.26 0.77
C GLY A 82 8.85 5.41 0.18
N GLY A 83 9.87 5.30 1.02
CA GLY A 83 11.23 5.49 0.54
C GLY A 83 12.28 5.27 1.61
N PHE A 84 13.52 5.45 1.15
CA PHE A 84 14.70 5.48 1.99
C PHE A 84 15.11 6.93 2.24
N SER A 85 15.58 7.20 3.44
CA SER A 85 16.40 8.38 3.70
C SER A 85 17.64 8.38 2.80
N PHE A 86 18.14 9.57 2.46
CA PHE A 86 19.33 9.69 1.62
C PHE A 86 20.57 9.03 2.24
N ARG A 87 20.72 9.14 3.57
CA ARG A 87 21.87 8.58 4.29
C ARG A 87 21.51 7.28 4.99
N ALA A 88 22.37 6.28 4.91
CA ALA A 88 22.17 5.00 5.61
C ALA A 88 22.23 5.14 7.14
N ASP A 89 22.93 6.15 7.66
CA ASP A 89 23.08 6.40 9.09
C ASP A 89 22.09 7.43 9.64
N HIS A 90 21.02 7.74 8.89
CA HIS A 90 20.01 8.70 9.31
C HIS A 90 19.34 8.25 10.62
N LYS A 91 19.29 9.15 11.61
CA LYS A 91 18.55 8.96 12.86
C LYS A 91 17.39 9.94 12.93
N ALA A 92 16.16 9.40 12.91
CA ALA A 92 14.94 10.18 13.05
C ALA A 92 14.97 10.97 14.37
N SER A 93 14.89 12.30 14.27
CA SER A 93 14.93 13.19 15.42
C SER A 93 14.40 14.59 15.07
N GLY A 94 13.91 15.32 16.07
CA GLY A 94 13.38 16.68 15.88
C GLY A 94 12.26 16.70 14.84
N VAL A 95 12.37 17.60 13.86
CA VAL A 95 11.41 17.70 12.75
C VAL A 95 11.38 16.46 11.84
N TRP A 96 12.41 15.62 11.91
CA TRP A 96 12.53 14.37 11.16
C TRP A 96 12.09 13.14 11.96
N ALA A 97 11.52 13.32 13.15
CA ALA A 97 11.10 12.18 14.00
C ALA A 97 10.11 11.24 13.30
N GLY A 98 9.31 11.74 12.35
CA GLY A 98 8.38 10.93 11.55
C GLY A 98 8.99 10.30 10.29
N PHE A 99 10.28 10.51 10.03
CA PHE A 99 10.96 10.07 8.80
C PHE A 99 12.18 9.22 9.15
N PRO A 100 11.99 7.93 9.43
CA PRO A 100 13.09 7.02 9.75
C PRO A 100 13.97 6.73 8.52
N ASP A 101 15.01 5.93 8.70
CA ASP A 101 15.98 5.64 7.64
C ASP A 101 15.35 5.01 6.38
N SER A 102 14.21 4.34 6.57
CA SER A 102 13.40 3.63 5.61
C SER A 102 12.00 3.50 6.17
N LEU A 103 10.99 3.85 5.36
CA LEU A 103 9.59 3.67 5.70
C LEU A 103 8.79 3.39 4.44
N PHE A 104 8.05 2.30 4.46
CA PHE A 104 7.20 1.86 3.37
C PHE A 104 5.86 1.41 3.95
N HIS A 105 4.77 1.88 3.34
CA HIS A 105 3.41 1.55 3.74
C HIS A 105 2.73 0.71 2.67
N LEU A 106 2.10 -0.37 3.10
CA LEU A 106 1.04 -1.00 2.34
C LEU A 106 -0.27 -0.27 2.66
N PRO A 107 -0.89 0.44 1.71
CA PRO A 107 -2.06 1.25 2.02
C PRO A 107 -3.29 0.38 2.33
N ALA A 108 -4.17 0.93 3.17
CA ALA A 108 -5.50 0.36 3.40
C ALA A 108 -6.43 0.60 2.21
N ILE A 109 -6.32 1.78 1.60
CA ILE A 109 -7.14 2.17 0.45
C ILE A 109 -6.24 2.80 -0.61
N GLU A 110 -6.38 2.34 -1.83
CA GLU A 110 -5.61 2.76 -2.99
C GLU A 110 -6.58 3.07 -4.13
N LEU A 111 -6.45 4.25 -4.72
CA LEU A 111 -7.16 4.69 -5.91
C LEU A 111 -6.12 4.78 -7.03
N GLU A 112 -6.37 4.13 -8.16
CA GLU A 112 -5.43 4.10 -9.27
C GLU A 112 -6.12 4.39 -10.59
N ARG A 113 -5.38 5.03 -11.50
CA ARG A 113 -5.66 5.04 -12.92
C ARG A 113 -4.42 4.52 -13.63
N GLY A 114 -4.56 3.36 -14.26
CA GLY A 114 -3.51 2.77 -15.09
C GLY A 114 -3.62 3.23 -16.54
N ASP A 115 -2.78 2.66 -17.40
CA ASP A 115 -2.66 3.06 -18.81
C ASP A 115 -3.94 2.82 -19.64
N SER A 116 -4.90 2.04 -19.15
CA SER A 116 -6.22 1.88 -19.79
C SER A 116 -7.10 3.11 -19.65
N GLY A 117 -6.75 4.04 -18.76
CA GLY A 117 -7.58 5.20 -18.40
C GLY A 117 -8.69 4.90 -17.38
N ASP A 118 -8.94 3.62 -17.08
CA ASP A 118 -9.93 3.23 -16.08
C ASP A 118 -9.45 3.53 -14.68
N THR A 119 -10.36 4.03 -13.84
CA THR A 119 -10.07 4.34 -12.44
C THR A 119 -10.64 3.25 -11.53
N TRP A 120 -9.81 2.76 -10.61
CA TRP A 120 -10.12 1.64 -9.72
C TRP A 120 -9.84 1.99 -8.27
N LEU A 121 -10.76 1.60 -7.39
CA LEU A 121 -10.61 1.70 -5.95
C LEU A 121 -10.35 0.31 -5.36
N ARG A 122 -9.23 0.19 -4.65
CA ARG A 122 -8.82 -1.03 -3.97
C ARG A 122 -8.81 -0.81 -2.47
N VAL A 123 -9.44 -1.74 -1.75
CA VAL A 123 -9.49 -1.77 -0.29
C VAL A 123 -8.87 -3.07 0.21
N ARG A 124 -7.98 -2.95 1.19
CA ARG A 124 -7.26 -4.05 1.83
C ARG A 124 -7.63 -4.11 3.31
N ALA A 125 -7.69 -5.33 3.84
CA ALA A 125 -7.94 -5.59 5.25
C ALA A 125 -7.07 -6.76 5.70
N LEU A 126 -6.55 -6.69 6.92
CA LEU A 126 -5.94 -7.84 7.58
C LEU A 126 -7.04 -8.70 8.19
N VAL A 127 -6.90 -10.01 8.03
CA VAL A 127 -7.82 -10.99 8.58
C VAL A 127 -6.97 -11.97 9.39
N LYS A 128 -7.45 -12.37 10.56
CA LYS A 128 -6.81 -13.44 11.31
C LYS A 128 -6.83 -14.71 10.48
N ASN A 129 -5.75 -15.49 10.53
CA ASN A 129 -5.66 -16.69 9.70
C ASN A 129 -6.81 -17.69 9.96
N GLU A 130 -7.28 -17.76 11.20
CA GLU A 130 -8.42 -18.60 11.62
C GLU A 130 -9.77 -18.17 11.00
N GLU A 131 -9.92 -16.88 10.68
CA GLU A 131 -11.16 -16.29 10.14
C GLU A 131 -11.16 -16.25 8.61
N ARG A 132 -10.05 -16.65 7.98
CA ARG A 132 -9.81 -16.57 6.54
C ARG A 132 -11.00 -17.08 5.73
N ASP A 133 -11.38 -18.34 5.93
CA ASP A 133 -12.40 -18.99 5.10
C ASP A 133 -13.79 -18.36 5.28
N GLN A 134 -14.12 -17.93 6.50
CA GLN A 134 -15.39 -17.26 6.79
C GLN A 134 -15.48 -15.90 6.10
N VAL A 135 -14.38 -15.13 6.09
CA VAL A 135 -14.32 -13.86 5.37
C VAL A 135 -14.46 -14.08 3.86
N PHE A 136 -13.84 -15.13 3.31
CA PHE A 136 -14.01 -15.47 1.89
C PHE A 136 -15.44 -15.80 1.51
N GLN A 137 -16.13 -16.59 2.32
CA GLN A 137 -17.53 -16.91 2.08
C GLN A 137 -18.40 -15.65 2.08
N ARG A 138 -18.18 -14.74 3.04
CA ARG A 138 -18.90 -13.45 3.11
C ARG A 138 -18.62 -12.55 1.91
N LEU A 139 -17.37 -12.48 1.45
CA LEU A 139 -17.00 -11.67 0.28
C LEU A 139 -17.61 -12.23 -1.01
N ARG A 140 -17.67 -13.56 -1.16
CA ARG A 140 -18.30 -14.21 -2.33
C ARG A 140 -19.83 -14.08 -2.31
N ALA A 141 -20.46 -14.12 -1.14
CA ALA A 141 -21.91 -13.97 -1.03
C ALA A 141 -22.42 -12.53 -1.30
N LYS A 142 -21.52 -11.54 -1.29
CA LYS A 142 -21.84 -10.12 -1.53
C LYS A 142 -21.41 -9.61 -2.92
N ALA A 143 -20.77 -10.45 -3.73
CA ALA A 143 -20.31 -10.15 -5.10
C ALA A 143 -21.29 -10.73 -6.13
#